data_AF-A0A8M1HJM9-F1
#
_entry.id   AF-A0A8M1HJM9-F1
#
_cell.length_a   1.000
_cell.length_b   1.000
_cell.length_c   1.000
_cell.angle_alpha   90.00
_cell.angle_beta   90.00
_cell.angle_gamma   90.00
#
_symmetry.space_group_name_H-M   'P 1'
#
loop_
_entity.id
_entity.type
_entity.pdbx_description
1 polymer ?
#
loop_
_entity_poly.entity_id
_entity_poly.type
_entity_poly.pdbx_seq_one_letter_code
_entity_poly.pdbx_strand_id
1 'polypeptide(L)'
;MVSLPLNSLKQIMRAMVDNKGFDRVLQKVDVLSAAPGKVVCEMRVEEEHTNRGGTLHGGLTATLVDVISTMAIMNTERGAPGVSVDMNITF
;
A
#
# COMPACT_ATOMS: atom_id res chain seq x y z
N MET A 1 -11.21 -12.98 -15.83
CA MET A 1 -10.63 -12.12 -14.79
C MET A 1 -9.11 -12.14 -14.88
N VAL A 2 -8.53 -11.13 -15.53
CA VAL A 2 -7.07 -11.02 -15.73
C VAL A 2 -6.49 -10.25 -14.53
N SER A 3 -5.75 -10.93 -13.66
CA SER A 3 -4.94 -10.28 -12.63
C SER A 3 -3.65 -9.76 -13.22
N LEU A 4 -3.15 -8.63 -12.71
CA LEU A 4 -1.77 -8.23 -12.95
C LEU A 4 -0.83 -9.30 -12.39
N PRO A 5 0.23 -9.68 -13.13
CA PRO A 5 1.29 -10.53 -12.58
C PRO A 5 1.88 -9.89 -11.32
N LEU A 6 2.23 -10.71 -10.33
CA LEU A 6 2.83 -10.23 -9.07
C LEU A 6 4.04 -9.31 -9.29
N ASN A 7 4.87 -9.61 -10.28
CA ASN A 7 6.04 -8.80 -10.63
C ASN A 7 5.66 -7.39 -11.13
N SER A 8 4.54 -7.26 -11.84
CA SER A 8 4.03 -5.96 -12.28
C SER A 8 3.56 -5.13 -11.08
N LEU A 9 2.85 -5.73 -10.12
CA LEU A 9 2.46 -5.04 -8.88
C LEU A 9 3.67 -4.63 -8.03
N LYS A 10 4.71 -5.48 -7.95
CA LYS A 10 5.98 -5.12 -7.31
C LYS A 10 6.65 -3.92 -7.98
N GLN A 11 6.63 -3.86 -9.32
CA GLN A 11 7.18 -2.73 -10.06
C GLN A 11 6.36 -1.45 -9.85
N ILE A 12 5.03 -1.55 -9.85
CA ILE A 12 4.13 -0.43 -9.55
C ILE A 12 4.42 0.10 -8.14
N MET A 13 4.46 -0.78 -7.14
CA MET A 13 4.78 -0.39 -5.75
C MET A 13 6.13 0.32 -5.67
N ARG A 14 7.17 -0.23 -6.30
CA ARG A 14 8.49 0.43 -6.37
C ARG A 14 8.42 1.81 -6.99
N ALA A 15 7.73 1.98 -8.12
CA ALA A 15 7.59 3.28 -8.77
C ALA A 15 6.77 4.27 -7.94
N MET A 16 5.76 3.79 -7.20
CA MET A 16 4.96 4.62 -6.29
C MET A 16 5.77 5.09 -5.08
N VAL A 17 6.71 4.30 -4.55
CA VAL A 17 7.49 4.70 -3.35
C VAL A 17 8.83 5.35 -3.68
N ASP A 18 9.33 5.17 -4.90
CA ASP A 18 10.57 5.80 -5.40
C ASP A 18 10.30 7.19 -5.98
N ASN A 19 9.80 8.09 -5.13
CA ASN A 19 9.61 9.49 -5.49
C ASN A 19 9.80 10.44 -4.29
N LYS A 20 9.76 11.75 -4.56
CA LYS A 20 9.90 12.81 -3.54
C LYS A 20 8.58 13.20 -2.86
N GLY A 21 7.47 12.58 -3.24
CA GLY A 21 6.15 12.73 -2.66
C GLY A 21 6.00 11.97 -1.34
N PHE A 22 4.75 11.85 -0.89
CA PHE A 22 4.41 11.26 0.41
C PHE A 22 4.56 9.73 0.42
N ASP A 23 4.27 9.06 -0.69
CA ASP A 23 4.29 7.60 -0.81
C ASP A 23 5.63 6.94 -0.44
N ARG A 24 6.73 7.72 -0.43
CA ARG A 24 8.04 7.27 0.05
C ARG A 24 8.03 6.72 1.48
N VAL A 25 7.04 7.10 2.30
CA VAL A 25 6.87 6.55 3.66
C VAL A 25 6.57 5.04 3.66
N LEU A 26 6.26 4.46 2.50
CA LEU A 26 6.02 3.03 2.31
C LEU A 26 7.20 2.29 1.65
N GLN A 27 8.40 2.88 1.58
CA GLN A 27 9.58 2.29 0.93
C GLN A 27 9.96 0.90 1.45
N LYS A 28 9.61 0.56 2.69
CA LYS A 28 9.90 -0.72 3.34
C LYS A 28 8.76 -1.74 3.29
N VAL A 29 7.76 -1.50 2.45
CA VAL A 29 6.64 -2.43 2.23
C VAL A 29 6.98 -3.39 1.09
N ASP A 30 6.91 -4.69 1.36
CA ASP A 30 7.11 -5.76 0.39
C ASP A 30 5.78 -6.39 -0.04
N VAL A 31 5.54 -6.51 -1.34
CA VAL A 31 4.36 -7.22 -1.87
C VAL A 31 4.63 -8.72 -1.87
N LEU A 32 3.88 -9.49 -1.05
CA LEU A 32 4.03 -10.93 -0.93
C LEU A 32 3.24 -11.70 -1.98
N SER A 33 1.97 -11.34 -2.18
CA SER A 33 1.07 -12.01 -3.13
C SER A 33 -0.02 -11.09 -3.63
N ALA A 34 -0.62 -11.46 -4.77
CA ALA A 34 -1.72 -10.74 -5.37
C ALA A 34 -2.68 -11.68 -6.11
N ALA A 35 -3.96 -11.37 -6.05
CA ALA A 35 -5.05 -11.96 -6.80
C ALA A 35 -6.04 -10.85 -7.18
N PRO A 36 -6.97 -11.05 -8.13
CA PRO A 36 -7.94 -10.01 -8.47
C PRO A 36 -8.65 -9.45 -7.24
N GLY A 37 -8.58 -8.14 -7.02
CA GLY A 37 -9.18 -7.47 -5.86
C GLY A 37 -8.50 -7.75 -4.50
N LYS A 38 -7.34 -8.40 -4.47
CA LYS A 38 -6.61 -8.73 -3.23
C LYS A 38 -5.11 -8.58 -3.38
N VAL A 39 -4.49 -7.88 -2.44
CA VAL A 39 -3.03 -7.79 -2.31
C VAL A 39 -2.65 -8.09 -0.86
N VAL A 40 -1.56 -8.83 -0.69
CA VAL A 40 -0.94 -9.07 0.63
C VAL A 40 0.45 -8.47 0.61
N CYS A 41 0.73 -7.60 1.57
CA CYS A 41 2.05 -7.00 1.79
C CYS A 41 2.57 -7.34 3.18
N GLU A 42 3.87 -7.17 3.36
CA GLU A 42 4.58 -7.27 4.64
C GLU A 42 5.42 -6.00 4.84
N MET A 43 5.56 -5.59 6.10
CA MET A 43 6.45 -4.50 6.48
C MET A 43 6.94 -4.75 7.90
N ARG A 44 8.26 -4.67 8.09
CA ARG A 44 8.83 -4.63 9.44
C ARG A 44 8.69 -3.21 10.00
N VAL A 45 8.13 -3.09 11.20
CA VAL A 45 8.08 -1.79 11.89
C VAL A 45 9.49 -1.41 12.35
N GLU A 46 9.90 -0.20 11.99
CA GLU A 46 11.21 0.38 12.28
C GLU A 46 11.01 1.79 12.83
N GLU A 47 12.06 2.43 13.34
CA GLU A 47 11.96 3.71 14.05
C GLU A 47 11.22 4.80 13.24
N GLU A 48 11.50 4.90 11.94
CA GLU A 48 10.84 5.86 11.03
C GLU A 48 9.32 5.62 10.85
N HIS A 49 8.84 4.42 11.20
CA HIS A 49 7.43 4.03 11.13
C HIS A 49 6.69 4.32 12.44
N THR A 50 7.39 4.72 13.50
CA THR A 50 6.82 4.82 14.85
C THR A 50 6.26 6.20 15.18
N ASN A 51 5.33 6.24 16.13
CA ASN A 51 4.96 7.45 16.85
C ASN A 51 5.90 7.71 18.04
N ARG A 52 5.67 8.80 18.78
CA ARG A 52 6.48 9.17 19.95
C ARG A 52 6.53 8.10 21.05
N GLY A 53 5.57 7.17 21.08
CA GLY A 53 5.53 6.04 22.00
C GLY A 53 6.21 4.77 21.48
N GLY A 54 6.89 4.81 20.33
CA GLY A 54 7.62 3.67 19.77
C GLY A 54 6.75 2.57 19.15
N THR A 55 5.45 2.83 18.98
CA THR A 55 4.51 1.92 18.29
C THR A 55 4.24 2.41 16.87
N LEU A 56 3.66 1.58 16.00
CA LEU A 56 3.32 1.96 14.63
C LEU A 56 2.47 3.24 14.62
N HIS A 57 2.90 4.23 13.84
CA HIS A 57 2.19 5.51 13.76
C HIS A 57 0.80 5.30 13.14
N GLY A 58 -0.26 5.81 13.77
CA GLY A 58 -1.62 5.67 13.24
C GLY A 58 -1.79 6.29 11.85
N GLY A 59 -1.11 7.41 11.60
CA GLY A 59 -1.01 8.01 10.26
C GLY A 59 -0.31 7.12 9.22
N LEU A 60 0.72 6.35 9.60
CA LEU A 60 1.33 5.38 8.67
C LEU A 60 0.40 4.20 8.40
N THR A 61 -0.34 3.75 9.42
CA THR A 61 -1.40 2.75 9.25
C THR A 61 -2.46 3.25 8.26
N ALA A 62 -2.87 4.51 8.35
CA ALA A 62 -3.79 5.12 7.40
C ALA A 62 -3.25 5.12 5.97
N THR A 63 -1.97 5.49 5.79
CA THR A 63 -1.32 5.44 4.48
C THR A 63 -1.23 4.02 3.92
N LEU A 64 -0.93 3.02 4.78
CA LEU A 64 -0.93 1.61 4.38
C LEU A 64 -2.31 1.16 3.90
N VAL A 65 -3.39 1.52 4.61
CA VAL A 65 -4.77 1.22 4.22
C VAL A 65 -5.11 1.86 2.87
N ASP A 66 -4.82 3.15 2.71
CA ASP A 66 -5.09 3.92 1.48
C ASP A 66 -4.38 3.33 0.26
N VAL A 67 -3.05 3.16 0.33
CA VAL A 67 -2.25 2.75 -0.83
C VAL A 67 -2.45 1.26 -1.16
N ILE A 68 -2.48 0.37 -0.17
CA ILE A 68 -2.62 -1.07 -0.44
C ILE A 68 -4.03 -1.40 -0.94
N SER A 69 -5.07 -0.73 -0.43
CA SER A 69 -6.42 -0.88 -0.98
C SER A 69 -6.52 -0.36 -2.41
N THR A 70 -5.87 0.77 -2.73
CA THR A 70 -5.75 1.28 -4.10
C THR A 70 -5.09 0.25 -5.03
N MET A 71 -3.99 -0.39 -4.61
CA MET A 71 -3.37 -1.46 -5.40
C MET A 71 -4.30 -2.66 -5.63
N ALA A 72 -5.10 -3.03 -4.63
CA ALA A 72 -6.08 -4.11 -4.77
C ALA A 72 -7.20 -3.74 -5.75
N ILE A 73 -7.69 -2.49 -5.72
CA ILE A 73 -8.69 -1.95 -6.66
C ILE A 73 -8.13 -1.89 -8.08
N MET A 74 -6.89 -1.41 -8.25
CA MET A 74 -6.21 -1.43 -9.54
C MET A 74 -5.99 -2.84 -10.08
N ASN A 75 -5.83 -3.83 -9.21
CA ASN A 75 -5.76 -5.24 -9.59
C ASN A 75 -7.15 -5.85 -9.83
N THR A 76 -8.03 -5.15 -10.54
CA THR A 76 -9.33 -5.63 -11.00
C THR A 76 -9.48 -5.37 -12.49
N GLU A 77 -10.54 -5.89 -13.14
CA GLU A 77 -10.72 -5.76 -14.59
C GLU A 77 -10.77 -4.31 -15.07
N ARG A 78 -11.25 -3.38 -14.25
CA ARG A 78 -11.31 -1.95 -14.59
C ARG A 78 -9.94 -1.28 -14.56
N GLY A 79 -9.00 -1.77 -13.74
CA GLY A 79 -7.62 -1.25 -13.69
C GLY A 79 -7.47 0.21 -13.20
N ALA A 80 -8.52 0.84 -12.68
CA ALA A 80 -8.50 2.26 -12.33
C ALA A 80 -8.31 2.47 -10.83
N PRO A 81 -7.40 3.35 -10.38
CA PRO A 81 -7.15 3.59 -8.95
C PRO A 81 -8.31 4.27 -8.23
N GLY A 82 -9.04 5.13 -8.93
CA GLY A 82 -10.06 5.99 -8.31
C GLY A 82 -9.45 7.14 -7.50
N VAL A 83 -10.30 7.77 -6.68
CA VAL A 83 -9.89 8.81 -5.71
C VAL A 83 -10.60 8.49 -4.40
N SER A 84 -9.89 8.60 -3.27
CA SER A 84 -10.45 8.31 -1.95
C SER A 84 -11.57 9.30 -1.61
N VAL A 85 -12.72 8.78 -1.20
CA VAL A 85 -13.91 9.58 -0.78
C VAL A 85 -14.05 9.53 0.73
N ASP A 86 -14.01 8.32 1.29
CA ASP A 86 -14.09 8.05 2.73
C ASP A 86 -13.09 6.96 3.11
N MET A 87 -12.49 7.09 4.28
CA MET A 87 -11.65 6.08 4.90
C MET A 87 -11.89 6.06 6.40
N ASN A 88 -12.12 4.87 6.96
CA ASN A 88 -12.27 4.67 8.40
C ASN A 88 -11.27 3.62 8.88
N ILE A 89 -10.75 3.82 10.09
CA ILE A 89 -9.72 2.96 10.69
C ILE A 89 -10.10 2.81 12.15
N THR A 90 -10.12 1.56 12.62
CA THR A 90 -10.24 1.22 14.04
C THR A 90 -8.91 0.60 14.46
N PHE A 91 -8.36 1.07 15.59
CA PHE A 91 -7.10 0.60 16.16
C PHE A 91 -7.36 -0.32 17.35
#